data_AF-A0A957Q1K9-F1
#
_entry.id   AF-A0A957Q1K9-F1
#
_cell.length_a   1.000
_cell.length_b   1.000
_cell.length_c   1.000
_cell.angle_alpha   90.00
_cell.angle_beta   90.00
_cell.angle_gamma   90.00
#
_symmetry.space_group_name_H-M   'P 1'
#
loop_
_entity.id
_entity.type
_entity.pdbx_description
1 polymer ?
#
loop_
_entity_poly.entity_id
_entity_poly.type
_entity_poly.pdbx_seq_one_letter_code
_entity_poly.pdbx_strand_id
1 'polypeptide(L)'
;LEFGDSRSEYFHYALTQAKHLPGYVQIMDENRRMVHRVYFEKSEMRRFWSLWEYVQSWSSTQIYVNGRELRKWEVYPYSPYLR
;
A
#
# COMPACT_ATOMS: atom_id res chain seq x y z
N LEU A 1 3.32 -1.55 2.04
CA LEU A 1 2.24 -0.63 1.62
C LEU A 1 1.07 -0.84 2.56
N GLU A 2 0.51 0.23 3.10
CA GLU A 2 -0.64 0.19 3.99
C GLU A 2 -1.70 1.13 3.47
N PHE A 3 -2.95 0.73 3.59
CA PHE A 3 -4.10 1.59 3.36
C PHE A 3 -5.24 1.16 4.27
N GLY A 4 -6.01 2.14 4.74
CA GLY A 4 -7.24 1.90 5.48
C GLY A 4 -8.47 2.02 4.59
N ASP A 5 -9.64 2.04 5.21
CA ASP A 5 -10.90 2.31 4.52
C ASP A 5 -10.84 3.62 3.71
N SER A 6 -11.42 3.58 2.52
CA SER A 6 -11.51 4.72 1.62
C SER A 6 -12.92 4.81 1.03
N ARG A 7 -13.39 6.04 0.78
CA ARG A 7 -14.66 6.31 0.07
C ARG A 7 -14.51 6.22 -1.44
N SER A 8 -13.32 5.90 -1.96
CA SER A 8 -13.07 5.72 -3.38
C SER A 8 -13.88 4.56 -3.94
N GLU A 9 -14.44 4.72 -5.14
CA GLU A 9 -15.10 3.63 -5.87
C GLU A 9 -14.17 2.43 -6.14
N TYR A 10 -12.85 2.68 -6.22
CA TYR A 10 -11.85 1.64 -6.42
C TYR A 10 -11.48 0.90 -5.14
N PHE A 11 -12.05 1.26 -3.98
CA PHE A 11 -11.69 0.67 -2.69
C PHE A 11 -11.84 -0.86 -2.70
N HIS A 12 -13.01 -1.37 -3.07
CA HIS A 12 -13.27 -2.81 -3.08
C HIS A 12 -12.39 -3.54 -4.10
N TYR A 13 -12.10 -2.92 -5.24
CA TYR A 13 -11.22 -3.49 -6.25
C TYR A 13 -9.79 -3.63 -5.72
N ALA A 14 -9.21 -2.54 -5.20
CA ALA A 14 -7.85 -2.54 -4.67
C ALA A 14 -7.72 -3.46 -3.45
N LEU A 15 -8.73 -3.52 -2.58
CA LEU A 15 -8.77 -4.46 -1.47
C LEU A 15 -8.77 -5.93 -1.96
N THR A 16 -9.54 -6.22 -3.00
CA THR A 16 -9.58 -7.56 -3.60
C THR A 16 -8.23 -7.91 -4.22
N GLN A 17 -7.58 -6.98 -4.92
CA GLN A 17 -6.23 -7.17 -5.44
C GLN A 17 -5.23 -7.43 -4.30
N ALA A 18 -5.27 -6.61 -3.25
CA ALA A 18 -4.40 -6.74 -2.09
C ALA A 18 -4.55 -8.12 -1.42
N LYS A 19 -5.79 -8.60 -1.19
CA LYS A 19 -6.06 -9.90 -0.56
C LYS A 19 -5.50 -11.11 -1.33
N HIS A 20 -5.28 -10.99 -2.63
CA HIS A 20 -4.67 -12.05 -3.43
C HIS A 20 -3.14 -12.04 -3.42
N LEU A 21 -2.51 -11.03 -2.80
CA LEU A 21 -1.06 -10.93 -2.73
C LEU A 21 -0.52 -11.78 -1.57
N PRO A 22 0.58 -12.53 -1.76
CA PRO A 22 1.14 -13.40 -0.72
C PRO A 22 1.51 -12.66 0.58
N GLY A 23 1.96 -11.40 0.46
CA GLY A 23 2.34 -10.55 1.59
C GLY A 23 1.19 -9.81 2.26
N TYR A 24 -0.07 -10.13 1.96
CA TYR A 24 -1.22 -9.45 2.54
C TYR A 24 -1.45 -9.84 4.00
N VAL A 25 -1.65 -8.82 4.83
CA VAL A 25 -2.04 -8.95 6.23
C VAL A 25 -3.11 -7.90 6.53
N GLN A 26 -4.11 -8.31 7.31
CA GLN A 26 -5.11 -7.41 7.84
C GLN A 26 -4.85 -7.21 9.33
N ILE A 27 -4.71 -5.97 9.76
CA ILE A 27 -4.45 -5.61 11.16
C ILE A 27 -5.45 -4.54 11.63
N MET A 28 -5.61 -4.46 12.94
CA MET A 28 -6.36 -3.38 13.59
C MET A 28 -5.36 -2.42 14.21
N ASP A 29 -5.50 -1.11 13.94
CA ASP A 29 -4.66 -0.10 14.58
C ASP A 29 -5.12 0.23 16.01
N GLU A 30 -4.37 1.08 16.70
CA GLU A 30 -4.67 1.54 18.07
C GLU A 30 -6.01 2.29 18.18
N ASN A 31 -6.49 2.86 17.07
CA ASN A 31 -7.77 3.58 16.97
C ASN A 31 -8.93 2.67 16.51
N ARG A 32 -8.73 1.35 16.50
CA ARG A 32 -9.71 0.36 16.00
C ARG A 32 -10.08 0.56 14.54
N ARG A 33 -9.17 1.08 13.72
CA ARG A 33 -9.32 1.16 12.27
C ARG A 33 -8.70 -0.06 11.64
N MET A 34 -9.40 -0.60 10.64
CA MET A 34 -8.86 -1.68 9.83
C MET A 34 -7.76 -1.13 8.92
N VAL A 35 -6.60 -1.79 8.94
CA VAL A 35 -5.48 -1.50 8.06
C VAL A 35 -5.19 -2.73 7.20
N HIS A 36 -5.14 -2.50 5.90
CA HIS A 36 -4.74 -3.47 4.90
C HIS A 36 -3.28 -3.25 4.58
N ARG A 37 -2.43 -4.20 5.00
CA ARG A 37 -0.99 -4.17 4.79
C ARG A 37 -0.60 -5.18 3.73
N VAL A 38 0.27 -4.77 2.82
CA VAL A 38 0.93 -5.69 1.89
C VAL A 38 2.44 -5.47 1.93
N TYR A 39 3.15 -6.55 2.22
CA TYR A 39 4.60 -6.62 2.07
C TYR A 39 4.94 -6.97 0.61
N PHE A 40 5.95 -6.29 0.08
CA PHE A 40 6.43 -6.52 -1.28
C PHE A 40 7.93 -6.75 -1.23
N GLU A 41 8.39 -7.80 -1.90
CA GLU A 41 9.80 -7.95 -2.22
C GLU A 41 10.18 -7.10 -3.44
N LYS A 42 11.48 -6.86 -3.63
CA LYS A 42 11.99 -6.13 -4.80
C LYS A 42 11.64 -6.81 -6.13
N SER A 43 11.49 -8.14 -6.13
CA SER A 43 11.01 -8.94 -7.27
C SER A 43 9.53 -8.66 -7.62
N GLU A 44 8.75 -8.10 -6.69
CA GLU A 44 7.30 -7.93 -6.81
C GLU A 44 6.88 -6.50 -7.17
N MET A 45 7.82 -5.64 -7.58
CA MET A 45 7.54 -4.22 -7.86
C MET A 45 6.42 -4.01 -8.88
N ARG A 46 6.22 -4.91 -9.84
CA ARG A 46 5.08 -4.84 -10.76
C ARG A 46 3.72 -4.88 -10.01
N ARG A 47 3.59 -5.78 -9.03
CA ARG A 47 2.37 -5.91 -8.21
C ARG A 47 2.19 -4.69 -7.30
N PHE A 48 3.30 -4.18 -6.76
CA PHE A 48 3.29 -2.94 -5.99
C PHE A 48 2.73 -1.78 -6.82
N TRP A 49 3.27 -1.55 -8.02
CA TRP A 49 2.83 -0.46 -8.89
C TRP A 49 1.36 -0.58 -9.29
N SER A 50 0.90 -1.78 -9.65
CA SER A 50 -0.51 -2.02 -9.95
C SER A 50 -1.44 -1.66 -8.79
N LEU A 51 -1.06 -1.96 -7.53
CA LEU A 51 -1.87 -1.57 -6.38
C LEU A 51 -1.74 -0.06 -6.07
N TRP A 52 -0.53 0.48 -6.22
CA TRP A 52 -0.20 1.89 -5.96
C TRP A 52 -1.03 2.85 -6.80
N GLU A 53 -1.30 2.52 -8.07
CA GLU A 53 -2.12 3.32 -8.98
C GLU A 53 -3.47 3.71 -8.37
N TYR A 54 -4.10 2.80 -7.62
CA TYR A 54 -5.40 3.03 -6.99
C TYR A 54 -5.30 3.73 -5.64
N VAL A 55 -4.34 3.33 -4.81
CA VAL A 55 -4.33 3.72 -3.39
C VAL A 55 -3.54 5.00 -3.13
N GLN A 56 -2.67 5.44 -4.04
CA GLN A 56 -1.76 6.57 -3.81
C GLN A 56 -2.47 7.87 -3.37
N SER A 57 -3.67 8.12 -3.89
CA SER A 57 -4.41 9.35 -3.59
C SER A 57 -5.16 9.31 -2.26
N TRP A 58 -5.33 8.14 -1.64
CA TRP A 58 -6.16 8.02 -0.43
C TRP A 58 -5.43 8.54 0.81
N SER A 59 -6.14 9.27 1.67
CA SER A 59 -5.56 9.85 2.89
C SER A 59 -5.00 8.81 3.86
N SER A 60 -5.54 7.59 3.84
CA SER A 60 -5.15 6.47 4.71
C SER A 60 -3.95 5.67 4.19
N THR A 61 -3.38 6.03 3.03
CA THR A 61 -2.28 5.30 2.41
C THR A 61 -0.92 5.71 2.96
N GLN A 62 -0.15 4.73 3.42
CA GLN A 62 1.19 4.86 3.96
C GLN A 62 2.15 3.86 3.29
N ILE A 63 3.41 4.26 3.12
CA ILE A 63 4.45 3.41 2.52
C ILE A 63 5.62 3.34 3.48
N TYR A 64 6.08 2.13 3.72
CA TYR A 64 7.25 1.85 4.53
C TYR A 64 8.28 1.11 3.68
N VAL A 65 9.52 1.59 3.70
CA VAL A 65 10.67 0.93 3.08
C VAL A 65 11.73 0.77 4.16
N ASN A 66 12.12 -0.48 4.45
CA ASN A 66 13.11 -0.82 5.48
C ASN A 66 12.81 -0.15 6.84
N GLY A 67 11.53 -0.10 7.23
CA GLY A 67 11.08 0.51 8.49
C GLY A 67 10.94 2.03 8.47
N ARG A 68 11.32 2.71 7.38
CA ARG A 68 11.14 4.16 7.21
C ARG A 68 9.84 4.46 6.45
N GLU A 69 9.01 5.32 7.01
CA GLU A 69 7.86 5.89 6.28
C GLU A 69 8.33 6.85 5.19
N LEU A 70 7.83 6.66 3.98
CA LEU A 70 8.07 7.55 2.85
C LEU A 70 6.87 8.46 2.62
N ARG A 71 7.16 9.69 2.20
CA ARG A 71 6.15 10.60 1.67
C ARG A 71 5.74 10.13 0.28
N LYS A 72 4.47 10.33 -0.07
CA LYS A 72 3.92 9.85 -1.35
C LYS A 72 4.66 10.39 -2.58
N TRP A 73 5.14 11.63 -2.54
CA TRP A 73 5.92 12.23 -3.64
C TRP A 73 7.31 11.61 -3.79
N GLU A 74 7.82 10.89 -2.78
CA GLU A 74 9.07 10.11 -2.87
C GLU A 74 8.87 8.76 -3.59
N VAL A 75 7.61 8.40 -3.89
CA VAL A 75 7.24 7.10 -4.48
C VAL A 75 6.90 7.27 -5.95
N TYR A 76 7.91 7.05 -6.80
CA TYR A 76 7.81 7.04 -8.25
C TYR A 76 8.78 6.02 -8.84
N PRO A 77 8.57 5.56 -10.09
CA PRO A 77 9.46 4.60 -10.73
C PRO A 77 10.93 5.07 -10.69
N TYR A 78 11.82 4.17 -10.30
CA TYR A 78 13.27 4.43 -10.16
C TYR A 78 13.66 5.45 -9.08
N SER A 79 12.73 5.81 -8.19
CA SER A 79 13.03 6.64 -7.02
C SER A 79 14.23 6.08 -6.24
N PRO A 80 15.17 6.95 -5.81
CA PRO A 80 16.32 6.51 -5.02
C PRO A 80 15.89 5.94 -3.66
N TYR A 81 14.68 6.27 -3.18
CA TYR A 81 14.12 5.80 -1.92
C TYR A 81 13.53 4.39 -1.99
N LEU A 82 13.29 3.87 -3.21
CA LEU A 82 12.74 2.54 -3.47
C LEU A 82 13.81 1.53 -3.92
N ARG A 83 15.10 1.88 -3.80
CA ARG A 83 16.24 1.07 -4.26
C ARG A 83 16.62 -0.06 -3.31
#